data_AF-A0A359HNE2-F1
#
_entry.id   AF-A0A359HNE2-F1
#
_cell.length_a   1.000
_cell.length_b   1.000
_cell.length_c   1.000
_cell.angle_alpha   90.00
_cell.angle_beta   90.00
_cell.angle_gamma   90.00
#
_symmetry.space_group_name_H-M   'P 1'
#
loop_
_entity.id
_entity.type
_entity.pdbx_description
1 polymer ?
#
loop_
_entity_poly.entity_id
_entity_poly.type
_entity_poly.pdbx_seq_one_letter_code
_entity_poly.pdbx_strand_id
1 'polypeptide(L)'
;MDKKPLPEWYQRVPGVESLSLDLSYRDNCKRAVEGAVEVYNLAADMGGMGFIERFRVECLRSILINTHLIDESYNAGVERYFFSSSACAYNTDLQ
;
A
#
# COMPACT_ATOMS: atom_id res chain seq x y z
N MET A 1 -9.76 -0.48 -0.43
CA MET A 1 -8.55 0.19 0.06
C MET A 1 -9.05 1.22 1.05
N ASP A 2 -8.54 1.23 2.28
CA ASP A 2 -9.04 2.17 3.28
C ASP A 2 -8.48 3.57 2.98
N LYS A 3 -9.32 4.39 2.35
CA LYS A 3 -9.06 5.79 2.03
C LYS A 3 -9.99 6.73 2.78
N LYS A 4 -10.43 6.32 3.97
CA LYS A 4 -11.31 7.14 4.81
C LYS A 4 -10.65 8.50 5.10
N PRO A 5 -11.43 9.58 5.16
CA PRO A 5 -10.97 10.86 5.69
C PRO A 5 -10.41 10.70 7.12
N LEU A 6 -9.40 11.50 7.46
CA LEU A 6 -8.75 11.44 8.78
C LEU A 6 -9.71 11.51 9.99
N PRO A 7 -10.83 12.27 9.97
CA PRO A 7 -11.79 12.28 11.08
C PRO A 7 -12.47 10.93 11.35
N GLU A 8 -12.49 10.02 10.38
CA GLU A 8 -13.11 8.69 10.51
C GLU A 8 -12.11 7.61 10.94
N TRP A 9 -10.83 7.98 11.11
CA TRP A 9 -9.81 7.04 11.54
C TRP A 9 -9.98 6.71 13.03
N TYR A 10 -9.91 5.42 13.36
CA TYR A 10 -10.01 4.94 14.74
C TYR A 10 -8.88 5.48 15.63
N GLN A 11 -7.67 5.63 15.06
CA GLN A 11 -6.50 6.11 15.78
C GLN A 11 -5.73 7.12 14.93
N ARG A 12 -5.27 8.19 15.58
CA ARG A 12 -4.27 9.13 15.06
C ARG A 12 -3.19 9.32 16.10
N VAL A 13 -1.93 9.24 15.69
CA VAL A 13 -0.78 9.35 16.59
C VAL A 13 -0.32 10.81 16.64
N PRO A 14 -0.31 11.48 17.81
CA PRO A 14 0.21 12.83 17.93
C PRO A 14 1.68 12.92 17.51
N GLY A 15 2.06 13.97 16.79
CA GLY A 15 3.43 14.19 16.31
C GLY A 15 3.81 13.39 15.05
N VAL A 16 2.86 12.66 14.45
CA VAL A 16 3.03 11.94 13.19
C VAL A 16 2.16 12.60 12.11
N GLU A 17 2.72 12.81 10.92
CA GLU A 17 1.91 13.24 9.77
C GLU A 17 1.03 12.08 9.31
N SER A 18 -0.28 12.33 9.21
CA SER A 18 -1.24 11.37 8.67
C SER A 18 -1.79 11.91 7.35
N LEU A 19 -1.60 11.14 6.27
CA LEU A 19 -2.07 11.48 4.94
C LEU A 19 -3.22 10.55 4.56
N SER A 20 -4.34 11.13 4.09
CA SER A 20 -5.43 10.36 3.48
C SER A 20 -5.31 10.53 1.96
N LEU A 21 -4.69 9.53 1.31
CA LEU A 21 -4.34 9.56 -0.11
C LEU A 21 -4.70 8.22 -0.77
N ASP A 22 -5.06 8.27 -2.05
CA ASP A 22 -5.23 7.06 -2.87
C ASP A 22 -3.90 6.76 -3.58
N LEU A 23 -3.14 5.79 -3.07
CA LEU A 23 -1.81 5.44 -3.59
C LEU A 23 -1.86 4.71 -4.94
N SER A 24 -3.03 4.49 -5.54
CA SER A 24 -3.10 4.06 -6.94
C SER A 24 -2.71 5.16 -7.92
N TYR A 25 -2.62 6.42 -7.47
CA TYR A 25 -2.13 7.55 -8.25
C TYR A 25 -0.67 7.85 -7.93
N ARG A 26 0.18 7.93 -8.96
CA ARG A 26 1.62 8.18 -8.82
C ARG A 26 1.95 9.44 -8.02
N ASP A 27 1.26 10.56 -8.27
CA ASP A 27 1.53 11.83 -7.57
C ASP A 27 1.27 11.72 -6.06
N ASN A 28 0.31 10.89 -5.65
CA ASN A 28 0.06 10.62 -4.24
C ASN A 28 1.18 9.79 -3.62
N CYS A 29 1.73 8.80 -4.34
CA CYS A 29 2.91 8.05 -3.90
C CYS A 29 4.11 8.98 -3.71
N LYS A 30 4.34 9.89 -4.66
CA LYS A 30 5.41 10.89 -4.57
C LYS A 30 5.30 11.73 -3.30
N ARG A 31 4.09 12.23 -3.00
CA ARG A 31 3.84 12.97 -1.74
C ARG A 31 4.05 12.10 -0.50
N ALA A 32 3.62 10.84 -0.54
CA ALA A 32 3.70 9.95 0.61
C ALA A 32 5.13 9.59 1.03
N VAL A 33 6.09 9.62 0.09
CA VAL A 33 7.49 9.23 0.34
C VAL A 33 8.45 10.42 0.43
N GLU A 34 7.93 11.65 0.41
CA GLU A 34 8.75 12.86 0.45
C GLU A 34 9.56 12.93 1.75
N GLY A 35 10.90 12.90 1.63
CA GLY A 35 11.81 12.91 2.78
C GLY A 35 11.87 11.61 3.58
N ALA A 36 11.30 10.51 3.08
CA ALA A 36 11.36 9.21 3.73
C ALA A 36 12.76 8.59 3.61
N VAL A 37 13.28 8.05 4.71
CA VAL A 37 14.52 7.23 4.72
C VAL A 37 14.19 5.76 4.49
N GLU A 38 13.07 5.30 5.04
CA GLU A 38 12.57 3.94 4.93
C GLU A 38 11.08 3.94 4.60
N VAL A 39 10.64 2.97 3.79
CA VAL A 39 9.23 2.80 3.42
C VAL A 39 8.79 1.38 3.74
N TYR A 40 7.69 1.26 4.47
CA TYR A 40 7.02 0.00 4.77
C TYR A 40 5.68 -0.05 4.03
N ASN A 41 5.67 -0.64 2.83
CA ASN A 41 4.46 -0.72 2.03
C ASN A 41 3.56 -1.88 2.50
N LEU A 42 2.47 -1.51 3.18
CA LEU A 42 1.38 -2.38 3.62
C LEU A 42 0.06 -2.10 2.89
N ALA A 43 0.05 -1.16 1.95
CA ALA A 43 -1.15 -0.65 1.33
C ALA A 43 -1.64 -1.58 0.22
N ALA A 44 -2.83 -2.15 0.39
CA ALA A 44 -3.44 -3.07 -0.57
C ALA A 44 -4.98 -3.11 -0.46
N ASP A 45 -5.62 -3.55 -1.53
CA ASP A 45 -6.98 -4.08 -1.50
C ASP A 45 -6.96 -5.52 -0.95
N MET A 46 -6.97 -5.64 0.38
CA MET A 46 -6.81 -6.91 1.08
C MET A 46 -8.07 -7.34 1.85
N GLY A 47 -8.23 -8.65 2.02
CA GLY A 47 -9.28 -9.28 2.82
C GLY A 47 -9.07 -10.79 2.92
N GLY A 48 -9.93 -11.49 3.66
CA GLY A 48 -9.91 -12.96 3.72
C GLY A 48 -10.41 -13.63 2.44
N MET A 49 -10.47 -14.97 2.43
CA MET A 49 -10.90 -15.76 1.26
C MET A 49 -12.22 -15.29 0.65
N GLY A 50 -13.22 -14.95 1.49
CA GLY A 50 -14.52 -14.47 1.00
C GLY A 50 -14.46 -13.14 0.24
N PHE A 51 -13.46 -12.30 0.51
CA PHE A 51 -13.21 -11.06 -0.23
C PHE A 51 -12.41 -11.34 -1.50
N ILE A 52 -11.29 -12.06 -1.37
CA ILE A 52 -10.38 -12.37 -2.48
C ILE A 52 -11.11 -13.07 -3.63
N GLU A 53 -11.96 -14.05 -3.32
CA GLU A 53 -12.71 -14.81 -4.34
C GLU A 53 -13.75 -13.95 -5.09
N ARG A 54 -14.27 -12.90 -4.47
CA ARG A 54 -15.31 -12.04 -5.05
C ARG A 54 -14.72 -10.80 -5.76
N PHE A 55 -13.56 -10.33 -5.32
CA PHE A 55 -12.97 -9.05 -5.74
C PHE A 55 -11.54 -9.22 -6.27
N ARG A 56 -11.33 -10.25 -7.11
CA ARG A 56 -10.00 -10.59 -7.65
C ARG A 56 -9.36 -9.46 -8.44
N VAL A 57 -10.17 -8.67 -9.15
CA VAL A 57 -9.69 -7.52 -9.94
C VAL A 57 -9.18 -6.42 -9.02
N GLU A 58 -9.93 -6.11 -7.97
CA GLU A 58 -9.57 -5.13 -6.96
C GLU A 58 -8.28 -5.55 -6.24
N CYS A 59 -8.20 -6.81 -5.82
CA CYS A 59 -6.97 -7.36 -5.26
C CYS A 59 -5.78 -7.16 -6.21
N LEU A 60 -5.93 -7.48 -7.50
CA LEU A 60 -4.87 -7.29 -8.50
C LEU A 60 -4.52 -5.82 -8.74
N ARG A 61 -5.49 -4.89 -8.64
CA ARG A 61 -5.25 -3.45 -8.79
C ARG A 61 -4.27 -2.88 -7.77
N SER A 62 -4.04 -3.58 -6.65
CA SER A 62 -2.96 -3.25 -5.71
C SER A 62 -1.57 -3.19 -6.39
N ILE A 63 -1.41 -3.80 -7.57
CA ILE A 63 -0.20 -3.66 -8.38
C ILE A 63 0.15 -2.19 -8.70
N LEU A 64 -0.84 -1.32 -8.89
CA LEU A 64 -0.60 0.11 -9.17
C LEU A 64 0.09 0.78 -7.98
N ILE A 65 -0.38 0.50 -6.77
CA ILE A 65 0.24 1.00 -5.53
C ILE A 65 1.68 0.51 -5.47
N ASN A 66 1.89 -0.80 -5.66
CA ASN A 66 3.21 -1.40 -5.55
C ASN A 66 4.20 -0.82 -6.56
N THR A 67 3.78 -0.65 -7.81
CA THR A 67 4.61 -0.12 -8.89
C THR A 67 4.91 1.36 -8.72
N HIS A 68 3.91 2.18 -8.38
CA HIS A 68 4.16 3.61 -8.18
C HIS A 68 4.96 3.90 -6.93
N LEU A 69 4.67 3.21 -5.82
CA LEU A 69 5.32 3.50 -4.55
C LEU A 69 6.79 3.09 -4.56
N ILE A 70 7.16 1.97 -5.20
CA ILE A 70 8.59 1.60 -5.32
C ILE A 70 9.36 2.58 -6.21
N ASP A 71 8.77 3.02 -7.32
CA ASP A 71 9.42 3.96 -8.24
C ASP A 71 9.61 5.33 -7.57
N GLU A 72 8.58 5.86 -6.93
CA GLU A 72 8.68 7.14 -6.22
C GLU A 72 9.58 7.04 -4.98
N SER A 73 9.62 5.91 -4.29
CA SER A 73 10.56 5.68 -3.18
C SER A 73 12.01 5.75 -3.66
N TYR A 74 12.31 5.09 -4.80
CA TYR A 74 13.62 5.18 -5.42
C TYR A 74 13.98 6.62 -5.80
N ASN A 75 13.05 7.33 -6.46
CA ASN A 75 13.27 8.73 -6.87
C ASN A 75 13.43 9.68 -5.68
N ALA A 76 12.80 9.39 -4.54
CA ALA A 76 12.94 10.17 -3.31
C ALA A 76 14.22 9.88 -2.51
N GLY A 77 15.01 8.88 -2.93
CA GLY A 77 16.25 8.50 -2.24
C GLY A 77 16.05 7.61 -1.01
N VAL A 78 14.94 6.87 -0.94
CA VAL A 78 14.67 5.91 0.15
C VAL A 78 15.76 4.83 0.16
N GLU A 79 16.32 4.58 1.35
CA GLU A 79 17.43 3.61 1.53
C GLU A 79 16.93 2.19 1.74
N ARG A 80 15.76 2.01 2.36
CA ARG A 80 15.16 0.70 2.62
C ARG A 80 13.67 0.67 2.27
N TYR A 81 13.28 -0.36 1.53
CA TYR A 81 11.90 -0.57 1.13
C TYR A 81 11.45 -1.98 1.53
N PHE A 82 10.41 -2.06 2.35
CA PHE A 82 9.75 -3.31 2.70
C PHE A 82 8.44 -3.46 1.90
N PHE A 83 8.26 -4.64 1.29
CA PHE A 83 7.05 -5.02 0.57
C PHE A 83 6.36 -6.18 1.28
N SER A 84 5.12 -5.99 1.73
CA SER A 84 4.31 -7.07 2.30
C SER A 84 3.71 -7.96 1.22
N SER A 85 4.45 -8.99 0.82
CA SER A 85 3.92 -10.08 -0.02
C SER A 85 2.93 -10.97 0.76
N SER A 86 2.45 -12.05 0.14
CA SER A 86 1.53 -13.01 0.75
C SER A 86 1.89 -14.45 0.38
N ALA A 87 1.61 -15.39 1.29
CA ALA A 87 1.67 -16.82 1.00
C ALA A 87 0.73 -17.23 -0.14
N CYS A 88 -0.32 -16.43 -0.42
CA CYS A 88 -1.23 -16.64 -1.55
C CYS A 88 -0.56 -16.48 -2.92
N ALA A 89 0.69 -16.02 -3.00
CA ALA A 89 1.45 -15.95 -4.26
C ALA A 89 1.96 -17.31 -4.74
N TYR A 90 2.04 -18.31 -3.85
CA TYR A 90 2.54 -19.64 -4.22
C TYR A 90 1.49 -20.45 -4.98
N ASN A 91 1.97 -21.42 -5.76
CA ASN A 91 1.12 -22.33 -6.53
C ASN A 91 0.19 -23.12 -5.59
N THR A 92 -1.11 -23.06 -5.86
CA THR A 92 -2.14 -23.78 -5.11
C THR A 92 -2.03 -25.29 -5.22
N ASP A 93 -1.41 -25.81 -6.29
CA ASP A 93 -1.23 -27.26 -6.49
C ASP A 93 -0.09 -27.85 -5.64
N LEU A 94 0.68 -26.99 -4.95
CA LEU A 94 1.82 -27.36 -4.11
C LEU A 94 1.66 -26.94 -2.64
N GLN A 95 0.45 -26.48 -2.25
CA GLN A 95 0.10 -26.04 -0.88
C GLN A 95 -0.60 -27.14 -0.08
#